data_AF-A0A2R8BMV1-F1
#
_entry.id   AF-A0A2R8BMV1-F1
#
_cell.length_a   1.000
_cell.length_b   1.000
_cell.length_c   1.000
_cell.angle_alpha   90.00
_cell.angle_beta   90.00
_cell.angle_gamma   90.00
#
_symmetry.space_group_name_H-M   'P 1'
#
loop_
_entity.id
_entity.type
_entity.pdbx_description
1 polymer ?
#
loop_
_entity_poly.entity_id
_entity_poly.type
_entity_poly.pdbx_seq_one_letter_code
_entity_poly.pdbx_strand_id
1 'polypeptide(L)' 'MMFEREFSTANTVCVVDWIHDADDVVSLEWRDPKGLRSCGIFMVVNSEIAFQRGYWGKLSFLKLHGLPIA' A
#
# COMPACT_ATOMS: atom_id res chain seq x y z
N MET A 1 3.75 -12.38 -7.44
CA MET A 1 3.18 -11.20 -6.76
C MET A 1 3.69 -9.96 -7.48
N MET A 2 2.80 -9.05 -7.86
CA MET A 2 3.20 -7.79 -8.51
C MET A 2 3.66 -6.84 -7.39
N PHE A 3 4.76 -6.10 -7.60
CA PHE A 3 5.30 -5.00 -6.76
C PHE A 3 6.43 -5.28 -5.76
N GLU A 4 6.98 -6.49 -5.68
CA GLU A 4 8.13 -6.77 -4.80
C GLU A 4 9.41 -6.00 -5.22
N ARG A 5 9.61 -5.76 -6.53
CA ARG A 5 10.77 -5.02 -7.07
C ARG A 5 10.71 -3.51 -6.78
N GLU A 6 9.55 -2.91 -6.93
CA GLU A 6 9.36 -1.47 -6.74
C GLU A 6 9.45 -1.09 -5.25
N PHE A 7 8.90 -1.93 -4.36
CA PHE A 7 9.01 -1.71 -2.92
C PHE A 7 10.37 -2.13 -2.34
N SER A 8 11.07 -3.12 -2.93
CA SER A 8 12.43 -3.48 -2.45
C SER A 8 13.50 -2.42 -2.77
N THR A 9 13.26 -1.57 -3.77
CA THR A 9 14.20 -0.50 -4.18
C THR A 9 13.95 0.83 -3.49
N ALA A 10 12.81 0.98 -2.82
CA ALA A 10 12.41 2.20 -2.12
C ALA A 10 12.28 1.93 -0.62
N ASN A 11 13.08 2.64 0.20
CA ASN A 11 12.87 2.63 1.65
C ASN A 11 11.55 3.36 1.94
N THR A 12 10.47 2.59 2.06
CA THR A 12 9.10 3.08 2.21
C THR A 12 8.65 2.75 3.63
N VAL A 13 8.34 3.76 4.43
CA VAL A 13 7.92 3.56 5.83
C VAL A 13 6.40 3.65 5.88
N CYS A 14 5.75 2.57 6.28
CA CYS A 14 4.30 2.55 6.46
C CYS A 14 3.93 3.20 7.79
N VAL A 15 3.37 4.41 7.76
CA VAL A 15 2.73 5.05 8.90
C VAL A 15 1.23 4.83 8.78
N VAL A 16 0.67 4.04 9.71
CA VAL A 16 -0.77 3.75 9.75
C VAL A 16 -1.53 5.03 10.09
N ASP A 17 -2.44 5.43 9.21
CA ASP A 17 -3.40 6.51 9.47
C ASP A 17 -4.69 5.92 10.05
N TRP A 18 -5.26 4.90 9.39
CA TRP A 18 -6.52 4.26 9.79
C TRP A 18 -6.58 2.78 9.44
N ILE A 19 -7.33 2.04 10.25
CA ILE A 19 -7.75 0.67 9.95
C ILE A 19 -9.27 0.63 10.06
N HIS A 20 -9.94 0.13 9.03
CA HIS A 20 -11.37 -0.10 9.04
C HIS A 20 -11.66 -1.55 8.71
N ASP A 21 -12.55 -2.18 9.46
CA ASP A 21 -13.03 -3.54 9.24
C ASP A 21 -14.47 -3.55 8.72
N ALA A 22 -14.75 -4.50 7.84
CA ALA A 22 -16.06 -4.79 7.27
C ALA A 22 -16.13 -6.30 6.98
N ASP A 23 -16.68 -7.06 7.94
CA ASP A 23 -16.74 -8.52 7.93
C ASP A 23 -15.34 -9.14 7.66
N ASP A 24 -15.20 -9.92 6.58
CA ASP A 24 -13.95 -10.56 6.18
C ASP A 24 -12.99 -9.61 5.45
N VAL A 25 -13.30 -8.32 5.33
CA VAL A 25 -12.47 -7.34 4.62
C VAL A 25 -11.98 -6.25 5.57
N VAL A 26 -10.68 -5.99 5.54
CA VAL A 26 -10.02 -4.91 6.28
C VAL A 26 -9.41 -3.93 5.29
N SER A 27 -9.64 -2.63 5.47
CA SER A 27 -8.91 -1.57 4.80
C SER A 27 -7.88 -0.95 5.75
N LEU A 28 -6.69 -0.69 5.22
CA LEU A 28 -5.58 -0.01 5.88
C LEU A 28 -5.26 1.24 5.08
N GLU A 29 -5.57 2.41 5.64
CA GLU A 29 -5.06 3.67 5.13
C GLU A 29 -3.71 3.97 5.77
N TRP A 30 -2.73 4.27 4.93
CA TRP A 30 -1.38 4.55 5.39
C TRP A 30 -0.70 5.60 4.52
N ARG A 31 0.35 6.18 5.09
CA ARG A 31 1.20 7.14 4.41
C ARG A 31 2.67 6.90 4.66
N ASP A 32 3.49 7.35 3.73
CA ASP A 32 4.93 7.45 3.90
C ASP A 32 5.31 8.82 4.53
N PRO A 33 6.37 8.93 5.35
CA PRO A 33 6.89 10.21 5.83
C PRO A 33 7.16 11.26 4.73
N LYS A 34 7.43 10.83 3.51
CA LYS A 34 7.60 11.67 2.32
C LYS A 34 6.27 12.16 1.72
N GLY A 35 5.14 11.79 2.31
CA GLY A 35 3.81 12.31 1.98
C GLY A 35 3.00 11.48 0.96
N LEU A 36 3.52 10.33 0.49
CA LEU A 36 2.72 9.42 -0.32
C LEU A 36 1.62 8.79 0.51
N ARG A 37 0.38 8.75 0.00
CA ARG A 37 -0.75 8.06 0.63
C ARG A 37 -1.16 6.85 -0.17
N SER A 38 -1.60 5.81 0.53
CA SER A 38 -2.06 4.57 -0.06
C SER A 38 -3.12 3.90 0.83
N CYS A 39 -3.91 3.02 0.22
CA CYS A 39 -4.90 2.19 0.89
C CYS A 39 -4.63 0.72 0.52
N GLY A 40 -4.49 -0.15 1.51
CA GLY A 40 -4.44 -1.60 1.33
C GLY A 40 -5.78 -2.22 1.71
N ILE A 41 -6.33 -3.09 0.86
CA ILE A 41 -7.52 -3.88 1.15
C ILE A 41 -7.08 -5.34 1.33
N PHE A 42 -7.49 -5.95 2.43
CA PHE A 42 -7.13 -7.31 2.82
C PHE A 42 -8.41 -8.10 3.07
N MET A 43 -8.55 -9.26 2.42
CA MET A 43 -9.57 -10.23 2.81
C MET A 43 -8.93 -11.20 3.80
N VAL A 44 -9.49 -11.30 5.00
CA VAL A 44 -9.00 -12.13 6.09
C VAL A 44 -9.99 -13.26 6.34
N VAL A 45 -9.54 -14.50 6.15
CA VAL A 45 -10.35 -15.71 6.37
C VAL A 45 -9.56 -16.63 7.28
N ASN A 46 -10.20 -17.17 8.33
CA ASN A 46 -9.52 -18.03 9.32
C ASN A 46 -8.25 -17.41 9.93
N SER A 47 -8.26 -16.09 10.14
CA SER A 47 -7.10 -15.32 10.64
C SER A 47 -5.89 -15.25 9.69
N GLU A 48 -6.07 -15.61 8.41
CA GLU A 48 -5.04 -15.51 7.37
C GLU A 48 -5.47 -14.53 6.27
N ILE A 49 -4.49 -13.83 5.66
CA ILE A 49 -4.76 -12.96 4.50
C ILE A 49 -4.97 -13.83 3.27
N ALA A 50 -6.23 -14.02 2.88
CA ALA A 50 -6.61 -14.78 1.69
C ALA A 50 -6.40 -13.97 0.39
N PHE A 51 -6.57 -12.64 0.46
CA PHE A 51 -6.38 -11.74 -0.66
C PHE A 51 -5.87 -10.38 -0.19
N GLN A 52 -5.02 -9.73 -0.99
CA GLN A 52 -4.56 -8.37 -0.73
C GLN A 52 -4.53 -7.53 -2.01
N ARG A 53 -4.89 -6.26 -1.89
CA ARG A 53 -4.80 -5.28 -2.98
C ARG A 53 -4.44 -3.91 -2.46
N GLY A 54 -3.32 -3.37 -2.95
CA GLY A 54 -2.93 -1.98 -2.69
C GLY A 54 -3.45 -1.02 -3.76
N TYR A 55 -3.82 0.18 -3.33
CA TYR A 55 -4.17 1.32 -4.17
C TYR A 55 -3.30 2.50 -3.77
N TRP A 56 -2.65 3.12 -4.75
CA TRP A 56 -1.82 4.31 -4.56
C TRP A 56 -1.76 5.13 -5.85
N GLY A 57 -1.38 6.40 -5.71
CA GLY A 57 -1.08 7.25 -6.86
C GLY A 57 0.25 6.84 -7.51
N LYS A 58 0.19 6.03 -8.58
CA LYS A 58 1.39 5.61 -9.35
C LYS A 58 2.25 6.81 -9.78
N LEU A 59 1.63 7.88 -10.29
CA LEU A 59 2.35 9.08 -10.72
C LEU A 59 3.06 9.78 -9.55
N SER A 60 2.38 9.88 -8.40
CA SER A 60 2.96 10.47 -7.19
C SER A 60 4.16 9.66 -6.69
N PHE A 61 4.04 8.33 -6.70
CA PHE A 61 5.14 7.41 -6.36
C PHE A 61 6.34 7.62 -7.30
N LEU A 62 6.14 7.58 -8.62
CA LEU A 62 7.23 7.75 -9.59
C LEU A 62 7.94 9.09 -9.42
N LYS A 63 7.18 10.19 -9.25
CA LYS A 63 7.74 11.52 -8.98
C LYS A 63 8.54 11.57 -7.68
N LEU A 64 8.01 11.00 -6.60
CA LEU A 64 8.64 11.04 -5.27
C LEU A 64 9.98 10.29 -5.24
N HIS A 65 10.08 9.21 -6.01
CA HIS A 65 11.27 8.38 -6.08
C HIS A 65 12.19 8.72 -7.27
N GLY A 66 11.88 9.77 -8.05
CA GLY A 66 12.68 10.17 -9.20
C GLY A 66 12.74 9.09 -10.30
N LEU A 67 11.72 8.25 -10.40
CA LEU A 67 11.65 7.15 -11.36
C LEU A 67 11.07 7.63 -12.71
N PRO A 68 11.38 6.95 -13.82
CA PRO A 68 10.85 7.30 -15.13
C PRO A 68 9.32 7.29 -15.16
N ILE A 69 8.75 8.32 -15.78
CA ILE A 69 7.32 8.42 -16.08
C ILE A 69 7.18 8.05 -17.56
N ALA A 70 6.52 6.93 -17.83
CA ALA A 70 6.22 6.44 -19.17
C ALA A 70 4.76 6.71 -19.55
#